data_AF-A0A753E470-F1
#
_entry.id   AF-A0A753E470-F1
#
_cell.length_a   1.000
_cell.length_b   1.000
_cell.length_c   1.000
_cell.angle_alpha   90.00
_cell.angle_beta   90.00
_cell.angle_gamma   90.00
#
_symmetry.space_group_name_H-M   'P 1'
#
loop_
_entity.id
_entity.type
_entity.pdbx_description
1 polymer ?
#
loop_
_entity_poly.entity_id
_entity_poly.type
_entity_poly.pdbx_seq_one_letter_code
_entity_poly.pdbx_strand_id
1 'polypeptide(L)'
;MSNIDKQALLVSKAKASVFTMEYISQFEASDIDSDDVDLRFEVDGTETGTIVSIVDECGHAAQIITALLDEVEHYKSREERVTKLVLDNSTSWDALYEKLEAAERRIANNERVMRAVVEAASIRGIRPFEGIECDPPTLEENAEACGDAMSARIRELEANPPKPHHNGLMQISNELVQARQRIAELEKGHQEAAKQINSWRRLAKQNIAERGKDISELEAARQRIAELEARVIVLPQRLSPEGYHIDEAYMVDDTEGEYLDRDAVIDAIRAAGIKVKG
;
A
#
# COMPACT_ATOMS: atom_id res chain seq x y z
N MET A 1 19.32 -4.12 -13.83
CA MET A 1 18.68 -4.80 -12.68
C MET A 1 17.29 -4.23 -12.50
N SER A 2 16.28 -5.08 -12.67
CA SER A 2 14.87 -4.79 -12.41
C SER A 2 14.64 -4.51 -10.91
N ASN A 3 13.47 -3.97 -10.55
CA ASN A 3 13.13 -3.74 -9.14
C ASN A 3 13.02 -5.06 -8.35
N ILE A 4 12.64 -6.14 -9.04
CA ILE A 4 12.56 -7.50 -8.51
C ILE A 4 13.96 -8.03 -8.18
N ASP A 5 14.95 -7.77 -9.05
CA ASP A 5 16.35 -8.17 -8.83
C ASP A 5 16.94 -7.47 -7.59
N LYS A 6 16.56 -6.21 -7.36
CA LYS A 6 17.00 -5.45 -6.18
C LYS A 6 16.41 -6.02 -4.88
N GLN A 7 15.11 -6.35 -4.88
CA GLN A 7 14.46 -6.91 -3.69
C GLN A 7 14.99 -8.31 -3.35
N ALA A 8 15.19 -9.18 -4.35
CA ALA A 8 15.78 -10.50 -4.15
C ALA A 8 17.20 -10.41 -3.57
N LEU A 9 18.01 -9.47 -4.06
CA LEU A 9 19.34 -9.20 -3.54
C LEU A 9 19.30 -8.72 -2.08
N LEU A 10 18.37 -7.82 -1.72
CA LEU A 10 18.21 -7.34 -0.34
C LEU A 10 17.79 -8.45 0.61
N VAL A 11 16.83 -9.29 0.22
CA VAL A 11 16.41 -10.46 1.01
C VAL A 11 17.57 -11.42 1.22
N SER A 12 18.37 -11.68 0.18
CA SER A 12 19.56 -12.53 0.30
C SER A 12 20.60 -11.96 1.26
N LYS A 13 20.85 -10.64 1.20
CA LYS A 13 21.77 -9.96 2.13
C LYS A 13 21.26 -9.97 3.57
N ALA A 14 19.96 -9.72 3.77
CA ALA A 14 19.33 -9.77 5.09
C ALA A 14 19.44 -11.16 5.72
N LYS A 15 19.19 -12.23 4.94
CA LYS A 15 19.36 -13.62 5.38
C LYS A 15 20.81 -13.93 5.78
N ALA A 16 21.79 -13.44 5.01
CA ALA A 16 23.20 -13.60 5.37
C ALA A 16 23.55 -12.86 6.67
N SER A 17 23.02 -11.64 6.86
CA SER A 17 23.23 -10.87 8.10
C SER A 17 22.62 -11.55 9.32
N VAL A 18 21.38 -12.07 9.20
CA VAL A 18 20.72 -12.86 10.25
C VAL A 18 21.55 -14.07 10.60
N PHE A 19 22.03 -14.83 9.61
CA PHE A 19 22.83 -16.01 9.87
C PHE A 19 24.09 -15.70 10.71
N THR A 20 24.79 -14.61 10.40
CA THR A 20 25.95 -14.19 11.18
C THR A 20 25.56 -13.70 12.57
N MET A 21 24.53 -12.87 12.69
CA MET A 21 24.06 -12.32 13.98
C MET A 21 23.53 -13.41 14.92
N GLU A 22 22.75 -14.35 14.40
CA GLU A 22 22.21 -15.49 15.15
C GLU A 22 23.31 -16.46 15.58
N TYR A 23 24.38 -16.60 14.79
CA TYR A 23 25.54 -17.38 15.19
C TYR A 23 26.31 -16.72 16.34
N ILE A 24 26.50 -15.40 16.29
CA ILE A 24 27.14 -14.64 17.38
C ILE A 24 26.30 -14.70 18.65
N SER A 25 24.97 -14.65 18.54
CA SER A 25 24.08 -14.69 19.70
C SER A 25 23.97 -16.06 20.39
N GLN A 26 24.60 -17.11 19.83
CA GLN A 26 24.63 -18.45 20.44
C GLN A 26 25.75 -18.63 21.47
N PHE A 27 26.70 -17.69 21.53
CA PHE A 27 27.76 -17.71 22.53
C PHE A 27 27.25 -17.18 23.86
N GLU A 28 27.80 -17.68 24.97
CA GLU A 28 27.61 -17.05 26.27
C GLU A 28 28.41 -15.73 26.29
N ALA A 29 27.87 -14.67 26.89
CA ALA A 29 28.55 -13.38 26.97
C ALA A 29 29.95 -13.47 27.62
N SER A 30 30.15 -14.42 28.54
CA SER A 30 31.45 -14.68 29.18
C SER A 30 32.50 -15.28 28.25
N ASP A 31 32.07 -15.87 27.13
CA ASP A 31 32.95 -16.54 26.17
C ASP A 31 33.43 -15.59 25.06
N ILE A 32 32.89 -14.37 25.01
CA ILE A 32 33.33 -13.31 24.11
C ILE A 32 34.16 -12.30 24.90
N ASP A 33 35.45 -12.22 24.56
CA ASP A 33 36.33 -11.19 25.10
C ASP A 33 35.77 -9.80 24.76
N SER A 34 35.46 -9.01 25.79
CA SER A 34 34.86 -7.67 25.65
C SER A 34 33.49 -7.66 24.96
N ASP A 35 32.62 -8.62 25.29
CA ASP A 35 31.20 -8.59 24.88
C ASP A 35 30.52 -7.27 25.22
N ASP A 36 30.84 -6.71 26.39
CA ASP A 36 30.36 -5.42 26.86
C ASP A 36 31.15 -4.27 26.21
N VAL A 37 30.51 -3.58 25.27
CA VAL A 37 31.04 -2.37 24.65
C VAL A 37 30.59 -1.15 25.45
N ASP A 38 31.52 -0.53 26.18
CA ASP A 38 31.28 0.73 26.91
C ASP A 38 31.28 1.92 25.93
N LEU A 39 30.09 2.35 25.52
CA LEU A 39 29.91 3.52 24.68
C LEU A 39 29.71 4.74 25.57
N ARG A 40 30.68 5.67 25.57
CA ARG A 40 30.61 6.93 26.32
C ARG A 40 30.26 8.08 25.40
N PHE A 41 29.09 8.65 25.60
CA PHE A 41 28.57 9.74 24.79
C PHE A 41 28.29 10.92 25.71
N GLU A 42 28.78 12.10 25.35
CA GLU A 42 28.46 13.32 26.07
C GLU A 42 27.60 14.21 25.18
N VAL A 43 26.36 14.45 25.60
CA VAL A 43 25.42 15.36 24.92
C VAL A 43 25.10 16.50 25.88
N ASP A 44 25.37 17.73 25.46
CA ASP A 44 25.17 18.95 26.26
C ASP A 44 25.80 18.90 27.67
N GLY A 45 26.98 18.28 27.78
CA GLY A 45 27.70 18.16 29.05
C GLY A 45 27.18 17.07 29.99
N THR A 46 26.24 16.24 29.53
CA THR A 46 25.67 15.11 30.27
C THR A 46 26.17 13.81 29.66
N GLU A 47 26.73 12.92 30.49
CA GLU A 47 27.10 11.56 30.07
C GLU A 47 25.83 10.73 29.83
N THR A 48 25.61 10.38 28.58
CA THR A 48 24.50 9.55 28.07
C THR A 48 25.00 8.20 27.54
N GLY A 49 26.22 7.81 27.90
CA GLY A 49 26.78 6.53 27.53
C GLY A 49 25.97 5.33 28.04
N THR A 50 26.18 4.19 27.39
CA THR A 50 25.60 2.90 27.80
C THR A 50 26.58 1.77 27.47
N ILE A 51 26.51 0.72 28.26
CA ILE A 51 27.16 -0.55 27.93
C ILE A 51 26.20 -1.33 27.03
N VAL A 52 26.72 -1.89 25.93
CA VAL A 52 25.96 -2.72 24.99
C VAL A 52 26.64 -4.08 24.90
N SER A 53 25.90 -5.15 25.15
CA SER A 53 26.36 -6.53 24.91
C SER A 53 26.25 -6.85 23.42
N ILE A 54 27.32 -7.38 22.83
CA ILE A 54 27.35 -7.80 21.43
C ILE A 54 26.46 -9.02 21.21
N VAL A 55 26.49 -10.00 22.12
CA VAL A 55 25.63 -11.20 22.07
C VAL A 55 24.16 -10.81 22.07
N ASP A 56 23.74 -9.98 23.03
CA ASP A 56 22.33 -9.57 23.16
C ASP A 56 21.87 -8.75 21.97
N GLU A 57 22.67 -7.78 21.51
CA GLU A 57 22.30 -6.92 20.39
C GLU A 57 22.25 -7.71 19.07
N CYS A 58 23.18 -8.65 18.85
CA CYS A 58 23.12 -9.55 17.70
C CYS A 58 21.86 -10.45 17.75
N GLY A 59 21.49 -10.94 18.92
CA GLY A 59 20.28 -11.75 19.12
C GLY A 59 19.00 -10.96 18.81
N HIS A 60 18.88 -9.75 19.36
CA HIS A 60 17.75 -8.86 19.08
C HIS A 60 17.68 -8.46 17.60
N ALA A 61 18.81 -8.09 17.00
CA ALA A 61 18.87 -7.73 15.59
C ALA A 61 18.47 -8.90 14.67
N ALA A 62 18.96 -10.11 14.96
CA ALA A 62 18.59 -11.31 14.22
C ALA A 62 17.08 -11.60 14.29
N GLN A 63 16.48 -11.47 15.47
CA GLN A 63 15.03 -11.65 15.66
C GLN A 63 14.21 -10.62 14.87
N ILE A 64 14.56 -9.33 14.96
CA ILE A 64 13.85 -8.27 14.24
C ILE A 64 13.95 -8.47 12.72
N ILE A 65 15.15 -8.74 12.20
CA ILE A 65 15.34 -8.93 10.76
C ILE A 65 14.60 -10.20 10.29
N THR A 66 14.57 -11.27 11.09
CA THR A 66 13.80 -12.48 10.77
C THR A 66 12.31 -12.19 10.69
N ALA A 67 11.75 -11.48 11.67
CA ALA A 67 10.34 -11.07 11.64
C ALA A 67 10.00 -10.22 10.41
N LEU A 68 10.90 -9.31 10.01
CA LEU A 68 10.73 -8.52 8.78
C LEU A 68 10.80 -9.38 7.51
N LEU A 69 11.67 -10.40 7.48
CA LEU A 69 11.75 -11.32 6.34
C LEU A 69 10.47 -12.15 6.19
N ASP A 70 9.92 -12.64 7.29
CA ASP A 70 8.64 -13.36 7.31
C ASP A 70 7.49 -12.49 6.81
N GLU A 71 7.45 -11.21 7.21
CA GLU A 71 6.43 -10.28 6.74
C GLU A 71 6.56 -10.01 5.22
N VAL A 72 7.79 -9.85 4.72
CA VAL A 72 8.07 -9.67 3.29
C VAL A 72 7.63 -10.91 2.49
N GLU A 73 7.87 -12.11 3.01
CA GLU A 73 7.44 -13.36 2.37
C GLU A 73 5.91 -13.49 2.35
N HIS A 74 5.25 -13.14 3.46
CA HIS A 74 3.79 -13.10 3.53
C HIS A 74 3.17 -12.13 2.51
N TYR A 75 3.75 -10.93 2.33
CA TYR A 75 3.27 -9.99 1.31
C TYR A 75 3.43 -10.53 -0.12
N LYS A 76 4.54 -11.19 -0.44
CA LYS A 76 4.74 -11.82 -1.75
C LYS A 76 3.71 -12.90 -2.01
N SER A 77 3.47 -13.79 -1.05
CA SER A 77 2.44 -14.82 -1.18
C SER A 77 1.04 -14.22 -1.38
N ARG A 78 0.73 -13.10 -0.69
CA ARG A 78 -0.53 -12.39 -0.89
C ARG A 78 -0.65 -11.80 -2.30
N GLU A 79 0.41 -11.21 -2.83
CA GLU A 79 0.45 -10.64 -4.18
C GLU A 79 0.21 -11.71 -5.26
N GLU A 80 0.85 -12.88 -5.12
CA GLU A 80 0.64 -14.01 -6.03
C GLU A 80 -0.82 -14.50 -6.01
N ARG A 81 -1.41 -14.60 -4.82
CA ARG A 81 -2.83 -14.96 -4.67
C ARG A 81 -3.77 -13.95 -5.31
N VAL A 82 -3.50 -12.65 -5.15
CA VAL A 82 -4.28 -11.58 -5.78
C VAL A 82 -4.16 -11.65 -7.30
N THR A 83 -2.94 -11.84 -7.81
CA THR A 83 -2.70 -11.98 -9.24
C THR A 83 -3.49 -13.15 -9.83
N LYS A 84 -3.45 -14.31 -9.17
CA LYS A 84 -4.24 -15.47 -9.57
C LYS A 84 -5.73 -15.18 -9.56
N LEU A 85 -6.26 -14.57 -8.49
CA LEU A 85 -7.67 -14.24 -8.38
C LEU A 85 -8.12 -13.28 -9.50
N VAL A 86 -7.29 -12.30 -9.85
CA VAL A 86 -7.58 -11.36 -10.95
C VAL A 86 -7.66 -12.10 -12.29
N LEU A 87 -6.74 -13.02 -12.55
CA LEU A 87 -6.76 -13.84 -13.77
C LEU A 87 -7.99 -14.76 -13.83
N ASP A 88 -8.29 -15.45 -12.73
CA ASP A 88 -9.46 -16.33 -12.61
C ASP A 88 -10.76 -15.53 -12.81
N ASN A 89 -10.86 -14.33 -12.23
CA ASN A 89 -12.01 -13.45 -12.46
C ASN A 89 -12.10 -12.96 -13.90
N SER A 90 -10.99 -12.60 -14.54
CA SER A 90 -10.96 -12.18 -15.95
C SER A 90 -11.50 -13.29 -16.85
N THR A 91 -11.02 -14.52 -16.68
CA THR A 91 -11.50 -15.65 -17.48
C THR A 91 -12.98 -15.96 -17.27
N SER A 92 -13.49 -15.76 -16.05
CA SER A 92 -14.92 -15.86 -15.74
C SER A 92 -15.74 -14.80 -16.46
N TRP A 93 -15.26 -13.54 -16.50
CA TRP A 93 -15.90 -12.47 -17.25
C TRP A 93 -15.92 -12.73 -18.75
N ASP A 94 -14.81 -13.20 -19.33
CA ASP A 94 -14.73 -13.54 -20.75
C ASP A 94 -15.77 -14.62 -21.11
N ALA A 95 -15.90 -15.65 -20.27
CA ALA A 95 -16.91 -16.70 -20.47
C ALA A 95 -18.35 -16.19 -20.36
N LEU A 96 -18.61 -15.15 -19.55
CA LEU A 96 -19.92 -14.51 -19.44
C LEU A 96 -20.22 -13.65 -20.67
N TYR A 97 -19.24 -12.91 -21.19
CA TYR A 97 -19.39 -12.12 -22.41
C TYR A 97 -19.69 -13.00 -23.63
N GLU A 98 -19.02 -14.13 -23.79
CA GLU A 98 -19.30 -15.09 -24.87
C GLU A 98 -20.74 -15.62 -24.80
N LYS A 99 -21.24 -15.93 -23.59
CA LYS A 99 -22.64 -16.34 -23.41
C LYS A 99 -23.62 -15.22 -23.75
N LEU A 100 -23.29 -13.98 -23.39
CA LEU A 100 -24.10 -12.81 -23.71
C LEU A 100 -24.18 -12.61 -25.23
N GLU A 101 -23.05 -12.62 -25.93
CA GLU A 101 -23.01 -12.51 -27.39
C GLU A 101 -23.83 -13.62 -28.07
N ALA A 102 -23.70 -14.86 -27.59
CA ALA A 102 -24.48 -15.98 -28.12
C ALA A 102 -25.99 -15.78 -27.92
N ALA A 103 -26.40 -15.24 -26.77
CA ALA A 103 -27.80 -14.93 -26.49
C ALA A 103 -28.32 -13.80 -27.39
N GLU A 104 -27.54 -12.74 -27.59
CA GLU A 104 -27.88 -11.62 -28.48
C GLU A 104 -28.05 -12.09 -29.93
N ARG A 105 -27.14 -12.95 -30.42
CA ARG A 105 -27.26 -13.56 -31.75
C ARG A 105 -28.55 -14.38 -31.90
N ARG A 106 -28.94 -15.12 -30.86
CA ARG A 106 -30.21 -15.88 -30.84
C ARG A 106 -31.43 -14.96 -30.88
N ILE A 107 -31.42 -13.87 -30.12
CA ILE A 107 -32.50 -12.87 -30.13
C ILE A 107 -32.63 -12.25 -31.52
N ALA A 108 -31.52 -11.78 -32.10
CA ALA A 108 -31.51 -11.20 -33.45
C ALA A 108 -32.02 -12.18 -34.52
N ASN A 109 -31.69 -13.46 -34.41
CA ASN A 109 -32.23 -14.48 -35.30
C ASN A 109 -33.74 -14.67 -35.13
N ASN A 110 -34.21 -14.77 -33.88
CA ASN A 110 -35.64 -14.89 -33.59
C ASN A 110 -36.44 -13.70 -34.13
N GLU A 111 -35.92 -12.48 -34.00
CA GLU A 111 -36.54 -11.28 -34.58
C GLU A 111 -36.60 -11.31 -36.12
N ARG A 112 -35.59 -11.88 -36.78
CA ARG A 112 -35.62 -12.08 -38.24
C ARG A 112 -36.68 -13.09 -38.64
N VAL A 113 -36.74 -14.24 -37.95
CA VAL A 113 -37.75 -15.27 -38.21
C VAL A 113 -39.15 -14.70 -37.99
N MET A 114 -39.37 -13.99 -36.87
CA MET A 114 -40.65 -13.35 -36.56
C MET A 114 -41.08 -12.38 -37.66
N ARG A 115 -40.17 -11.52 -38.13
CA ARG A 115 -40.44 -10.61 -39.26
C ARG A 115 -40.81 -11.34 -40.54
N ALA A 116 -40.04 -12.37 -40.91
CA ALA A 116 -40.31 -13.17 -42.10
C ALA A 116 -41.67 -13.88 -42.04
N VAL A 117 -42.07 -14.39 -40.87
CA VAL A 117 -43.39 -14.99 -40.65
C VAL A 117 -44.50 -13.97 -40.84
N VAL A 118 -44.36 -12.77 -40.26
CA VAL A 118 -45.35 -11.68 -40.40
C VAL A 118 -45.47 -11.22 -41.86
N GLU A 119 -44.34 -11.10 -42.57
CA GLU A 119 -44.31 -10.75 -43.99
C GLU A 119 -44.95 -11.82 -44.87
N ALA A 120 -44.59 -13.10 -44.66
CA ALA A 120 -45.16 -14.21 -45.40
C ALA A 120 -46.69 -14.35 -45.21
N ALA A 121 -47.18 -14.10 -44.00
CA ALA A 121 -48.61 -14.04 -43.73
C ALA A 121 -49.28 -12.87 -44.49
N SER A 122 -48.66 -11.69 -44.45
CA SER A 122 -49.15 -10.50 -45.16
C SER A 122 -49.26 -10.72 -46.68
N ILE A 123 -48.26 -11.36 -47.31
CA ILE A 123 -48.27 -11.71 -48.74
C ILE A 123 -49.45 -12.63 -49.10
N ARG A 124 -49.81 -13.55 -48.20
CA ARG A 124 -50.93 -14.48 -48.39
C ARG A 124 -52.30 -13.83 -48.12
N GLY A 125 -52.35 -12.52 -47.85
CA GLY A 125 -53.57 -11.84 -47.42
C GLY A 125 -54.06 -12.28 -46.04
N ILE A 126 -53.25 -13.07 -45.32
CA ILE A 126 -53.52 -13.49 -43.95
C ILE A 126 -53.01 -12.39 -43.06
N ARG A 127 -53.91 -11.59 -42.51
CA ARG A 127 -53.56 -10.67 -41.43
C ARG A 127 -53.41 -11.55 -40.18
N PRO A 128 -52.21 -11.74 -39.61
CA PRO A 128 -51.98 -12.75 -38.56
C PRO A 128 -52.87 -12.56 -37.33
N PHE A 129 -53.51 -11.39 -37.20
CA PHE A 129 -54.35 -11.00 -36.08
C PHE A 129 -55.64 -10.25 -36.50
N GLU A 130 -55.99 -10.17 -37.79
CA GLU A 130 -57.16 -9.41 -38.24
C GLU A 130 -58.13 -10.33 -38.99
N GLY A 131 -59.28 -10.65 -38.37
CA GLY A 131 -60.29 -11.55 -38.91
C GLY A 131 -60.24 -13.01 -38.41
N ILE A 132 -59.77 -13.25 -37.19
CA ILE A 132 -60.13 -14.51 -36.48
C ILE A 132 -61.62 -14.39 -36.10
N GLU A 133 -62.50 -14.60 -37.08
CA GLU A 133 -63.86 -15.05 -36.83
C GLU A 133 -63.79 -16.56 -36.64
N CYS A 134 -63.80 -16.95 -35.38
CA CYS A 134 -64.02 -18.31 -34.97
C CYS A 134 -65.50 -18.62 -35.21
N ASP A 135 -65.87 -19.34 -36.28
CA ASP A 135 -67.22 -19.93 -36.39
C ASP A 135 -67.37 -20.96 -35.26
N PRO A 136 -68.22 -20.74 -34.24
CA PRO A 136 -68.36 -21.66 -33.12
C PRO A 136 -69.53 -22.59 -33.41
N PRO A 137 -69.24 -23.77 -33.96
CA PRO A 137 -69.76 -24.96 -33.32
C PRO A 137 -68.72 -26.08 -33.21
N THR A 138 -67.43 -25.81 -33.41
CA THR A 138 -66.38 -26.82 -33.15
C THR A 138 -65.19 -26.31 -32.34
N LEU A 139 -65.04 -25.00 -32.16
CA LEU A 139 -64.04 -24.44 -31.24
C LEU A 139 -64.64 -24.04 -29.91
N GLU A 140 -65.89 -23.57 -29.85
CA GLU A 140 -66.55 -23.26 -28.57
C GLU A 140 -66.86 -24.56 -27.83
N GLU A 141 -67.52 -25.56 -28.42
CA GLU A 141 -67.73 -26.86 -27.75
C GLU A 141 -66.42 -27.57 -27.38
N ASN A 142 -65.35 -27.44 -28.16
CA ASN A 142 -64.04 -28.02 -27.81
C ASN A 142 -63.25 -27.15 -26.80
N ALA A 143 -63.43 -25.84 -26.77
CA ALA A 143 -62.84 -24.94 -25.78
C ALA A 143 -63.64 -24.94 -24.47
N GLU A 144 -64.94 -25.22 -24.53
CA GLU A 144 -65.80 -25.52 -23.40
C GLU A 144 -65.46 -26.91 -22.87
N ALA A 145 -65.29 -27.93 -23.73
CA ALA A 145 -64.81 -29.24 -23.29
C ALA A 145 -63.36 -29.21 -22.75
N CYS A 146 -62.46 -28.43 -23.37
CA CYS A 146 -61.10 -28.23 -22.89
C CYS A 146 -61.07 -27.33 -21.64
N GLY A 147 -61.95 -26.34 -21.56
CA GLY A 147 -62.16 -25.47 -20.42
C GLY A 147 -62.77 -26.21 -19.25
N ASP A 148 -63.69 -27.13 -19.49
CA ASP A 148 -64.28 -28.05 -18.52
C ASP A 148 -63.27 -29.12 -18.10
N ALA A 149 -62.45 -29.62 -19.02
CA ALA A 149 -61.36 -30.54 -18.69
C ALA A 149 -60.26 -29.83 -17.87
N MET A 150 -59.87 -28.61 -18.22
CA MET A 150 -58.94 -27.79 -17.44
C MET A 150 -59.56 -27.38 -16.11
N SER A 151 -60.83 -26.99 -16.08
CA SER A 151 -61.54 -26.63 -14.84
C SER A 151 -61.72 -27.84 -13.95
N ALA A 152 -61.99 -29.01 -14.50
CA ALA A 152 -62.01 -30.28 -13.77
C ALA A 152 -60.62 -30.62 -13.25
N ARG A 153 -59.56 -30.41 -14.06
CA ARG A 153 -58.17 -30.63 -13.63
C ARG A 153 -57.71 -29.64 -12.57
N ILE A 154 -58.14 -28.39 -12.65
CA ILE A 154 -57.91 -27.35 -11.63
C ILE A 154 -58.66 -27.74 -10.36
N ARG A 155 -59.94 -28.12 -10.46
CA ARG A 155 -60.74 -28.57 -9.31
C ARG A 155 -60.18 -29.85 -8.68
N GLU A 156 -59.59 -30.75 -9.47
CA GLU A 156 -58.86 -31.95 -9.04
C GLU A 156 -57.53 -31.61 -8.37
N LEU A 157 -56.77 -30.63 -8.90
CA LEU A 157 -55.56 -30.08 -8.29
C LEU A 157 -55.84 -29.23 -7.04
N GLU A 158 -57.01 -28.60 -6.93
CA GLU A 158 -57.44 -27.84 -5.74
C GLU A 158 -57.97 -28.78 -4.66
N ALA A 159 -58.70 -29.84 -5.04
CA ALA A 159 -59.13 -30.90 -4.14
C ALA A 159 -57.96 -31.78 -3.66
N ASN A 160 -56.90 -31.91 -4.48
CA ASN A 160 -55.73 -32.72 -4.19
C ASN A 160 -54.44 -31.98 -4.62
N PRO A 161 -54.06 -30.90 -3.90
CA PRO A 161 -52.90 -30.10 -4.25
C PRO A 161 -51.64 -30.96 -4.30
N PRO A 162 -50.86 -30.92 -5.41
CA PRO A 162 -49.59 -31.62 -5.46
C PRO A 162 -48.76 -31.08 -4.30
N LYS A 163 -48.43 -31.96 -3.35
CA LYS A 163 -47.63 -31.56 -2.19
C LYS A 163 -46.35 -30.97 -2.75
N PRO A 164 -46.02 -29.69 -2.47
CA PRO A 164 -44.73 -29.15 -2.86
C PRO A 164 -43.68 -30.12 -2.33
N HIS A 165 -42.65 -30.44 -3.12
CA HIS A 165 -41.53 -31.21 -2.63
C HIS A 165 -40.85 -30.33 -1.57
N HIS A 166 -41.32 -30.45 -0.33
CA HIS A 166 -41.19 -29.47 0.73
C HIS A 166 -39.72 -29.16 1.03
N ASN A 167 -38.86 -30.15 0.72
CA ASN A 167 -37.43 -30.10 0.86
C ASN A 167 -36.75 -29.08 -0.09
N GLY A 168 -37.14 -29.01 -1.37
CA GLY A 168 -36.48 -28.13 -2.35
C GLY A 168 -36.78 -26.65 -2.13
N LEU A 169 -38.05 -26.32 -1.84
CA LEU A 169 -38.48 -24.95 -1.53
C LEU A 169 -37.88 -24.45 -0.21
N MET A 170 -37.79 -25.31 0.81
CA MET A 170 -37.13 -24.97 2.08
C MET A 170 -35.62 -24.79 1.90
N GLN A 171 -34.96 -25.62 1.08
CA GLN A 171 -33.53 -25.46 0.77
C GLN A 171 -33.23 -24.11 0.10
N ILE A 172 -33.97 -23.76 -0.95
CA ILE A 172 -33.79 -22.46 -1.65
C ILE A 172 -34.08 -21.29 -0.71
N SER A 173 -35.13 -21.40 0.13
CA SER A 173 -35.44 -20.38 1.12
C SER A 173 -34.31 -20.20 2.13
N ASN A 174 -33.71 -21.30 2.61
CA ASN A 174 -32.59 -21.25 3.54
C ASN A 174 -31.33 -20.67 2.89
N GLU A 175 -31.01 -21.07 1.67
CA GLU A 175 -29.88 -20.54 0.90
C GLU A 175 -30.02 -19.03 0.65
N LEU A 176 -31.23 -18.56 0.33
CA LEU A 176 -31.51 -17.14 0.14
C LEU A 176 -31.32 -16.34 1.43
N VAL A 177 -31.76 -16.88 2.58
CA VAL A 177 -31.56 -16.24 3.89
C VAL A 177 -30.07 -16.17 4.24
N GLN A 178 -29.33 -17.25 4.02
CA GLN A 178 -27.88 -17.29 4.26
C GLN A 178 -27.11 -16.33 3.34
N ALA A 179 -27.49 -16.24 2.06
CA ALA A 179 -26.90 -15.32 1.11
C ALA A 179 -27.12 -13.86 1.53
N ARG A 180 -28.34 -13.51 1.97
CA ARG A 180 -28.65 -12.17 2.50
C ARG A 180 -27.82 -11.83 3.74
N GLN A 181 -27.62 -12.80 4.63
CA GLN A 181 -26.82 -12.59 5.83
C GLN A 181 -25.34 -12.36 5.50
N ARG A 182 -24.77 -13.15 4.58
CA ARG A 182 -23.41 -12.93 4.06
C ARG A 182 -23.24 -11.56 3.40
N ILE A 183 -24.22 -11.11 2.61
CA ILE A 183 -24.18 -9.77 1.99
C ILE A 183 -24.11 -8.69 3.07
N ALA A 184 -24.95 -8.77 4.10
CA ALA A 184 -24.95 -7.78 5.18
C ALA A 184 -23.60 -7.75 5.95
N GLU A 185 -23.00 -8.93 6.19
CA GLU A 185 -21.67 -9.03 6.81
C GLU A 185 -20.58 -8.41 5.94
N LEU A 186 -20.61 -8.66 4.63
CA LEU A 186 -19.68 -8.08 3.66
C LEU A 186 -19.84 -6.56 3.57
N GLU A 187 -21.07 -6.05 3.54
CA GLU A 187 -21.35 -4.61 3.53
C GLU A 187 -20.79 -3.91 4.77
N LYS A 188 -20.96 -4.52 5.95
CA LYS A 188 -20.38 -4.02 7.20
C LYS A 188 -18.85 -4.01 7.15
N GLY A 189 -18.23 -5.11 6.71
CA GLY A 189 -16.78 -5.19 6.53
C GLY A 189 -16.24 -4.14 5.55
N HIS A 190 -16.94 -3.91 4.44
CA HIS A 190 -16.59 -2.86 3.48
C HIS A 190 -16.68 -1.45 4.09
N GLN A 191 -17.71 -1.16 4.89
CA GLN A 191 -17.83 0.12 5.58
C GLN A 191 -16.68 0.34 6.58
N GLU A 192 -16.30 -0.70 7.32
CA GLU A 192 -15.18 -0.64 8.28
C GLU A 192 -13.84 -0.46 7.56
N ALA A 193 -13.61 -1.18 6.46
CA ALA A 193 -12.44 -1.00 5.61
C ALA A 193 -12.37 0.42 5.02
N ALA A 194 -13.48 0.99 4.55
CA ALA A 194 -13.54 2.35 4.04
C ALA A 194 -13.20 3.39 5.12
N LYS A 195 -13.66 3.19 6.36
CA LYS A 195 -13.29 4.04 7.50
C LYS A 195 -11.79 3.99 7.78
N GLN A 196 -11.20 2.79 7.79
CA GLN A 196 -9.76 2.62 8.00
C GLN A 196 -8.95 3.30 6.89
N ILE A 197 -9.31 3.09 5.62
CA ILE A 197 -8.65 3.73 4.47
C ILE A 197 -8.66 5.26 4.61
N ASN A 198 -9.80 5.84 4.98
CA ASN A 198 -9.90 7.29 5.17
C ASN A 198 -9.04 7.80 6.34
N SER A 199 -9.00 7.05 7.45
CA SER A 199 -8.14 7.35 8.59
C SER A 199 -6.65 7.33 8.19
N TRP A 200 -6.21 6.27 7.53
CA TRP A 200 -4.82 6.10 7.10
C TRP A 200 -4.42 7.16 6.07
N ARG A 201 -5.32 7.50 5.14
CA ARG A 201 -5.11 8.59 4.18
C ARG A 201 -4.91 9.93 4.87
N ARG A 202 -5.66 10.22 5.94
CA ARG A 202 -5.50 11.45 6.72
C ARG A 202 -4.15 11.49 7.42
N LEU A 203 -3.76 10.40 8.08
CA LEU A 203 -2.48 10.29 8.76
C LEU A 203 -1.30 10.44 7.78
N ALA A 204 -1.37 9.79 6.62
CA ALA A 204 -0.34 9.91 5.58
C ALA A 204 -0.17 11.36 5.11
N LYS A 205 -1.27 12.09 4.91
CA LYS A 205 -1.21 13.52 4.54
C LYS A 205 -0.57 14.37 5.63
N GLN A 206 -0.88 14.12 6.90
CA GLN A 206 -0.27 14.83 8.03
C GLN A 206 1.24 14.56 8.09
N ASN A 207 1.65 13.30 8.00
CA ASN A 207 3.07 12.91 8.02
C ASN A 207 3.86 13.54 6.86
N ILE A 208 3.28 13.60 5.65
CA ILE A 208 3.93 14.26 4.51
C ILE A 208 4.09 15.76 4.77
N ALA A 209 3.07 16.41 5.33
CA ALA A 209 3.11 17.84 5.64
C ALA A 209 4.14 18.16 6.74
N GLU A 210 4.22 17.33 7.79
CA GLU A 210 5.22 17.48 8.86
C GLU A 210 6.64 17.29 8.33
N ARG A 211 6.91 16.20 7.61
CA ARG A 211 8.23 15.97 7.00
C ARG A 211 8.63 17.07 6.02
N GLY A 212 7.67 17.69 5.33
CA GLY A 212 7.94 18.84 4.46
C GLY A 212 8.48 20.06 5.23
N LYS A 213 8.03 20.28 6.47
CA LYS A 213 8.57 21.33 7.34
C LYS A 213 9.99 20.99 7.76
N ASP A 214 10.22 19.77 8.22
CA ASP A 214 11.55 19.32 8.66
C ASP A 214 12.58 19.45 7.54
N ILE A 215 12.20 19.10 6.29
CA ILE A 215 13.07 19.27 5.11
C ILE A 215 13.42 20.74 4.89
N SER A 216 12.43 21.64 5.01
CA SER A 216 12.65 23.08 4.82
C SER A 216 13.58 23.65 5.90
N GLU A 217 13.44 23.21 7.15
CA GLU A 217 14.33 23.61 8.25
C GLU A 217 15.75 23.06 8.05
N LEU A 218 15.86 21.82 7.58
CA LEU A 218 17.15 21.19 7.27
C LEU A 218 17.87 21.90 6.12
N GLU A 219 17.15 22.31 5.08
CA GLU A 219 17.70 23.11 3.98
C GLU A 219 18.21 24.47 4.49
N ALA A 220 17.44 25.16 5.34
CA ALA A 220 17.88 26.43 5.94
C ALA A 220 19.13 26.26 6.82
N ALA A 221 19.20 25.19 7.62
CA ALA A 221 20.37 24.89 8.44
C ALA A 221 21.60 24.57 7.58
N ARG A 222 21.44 23.77 6.51
CA ARG A 222 22.52 23.48 5.56
C ARG A 222 23.04 24.74 4.87
N GLN A 223 22.14 25.63 4.44
CA GLN A 223 22.50 26.93 3.88
C GLN A 223 23.35 27.73 4.89
N ARG A 224 22.92 27.75 6.16
CA ARG A 224 23.64 28.46 7.22
C ARG A 224 25.03 27.87 7.48
N ILE A 225 25.17 26.55 7.49
CA ILE A 225 26.48 25.89 7.65
C ILE A 225 27.40 26.26 6.48
N ALA A 226 26.92 26.19 5.23
CA ALA A 226 27.70 26.57 4.06
C ALA A 226 28.17 28.05 4.12
N GLU A 227 27.31 28.97 4.58
CA GLU A 227 27.69 30.37 4.82
C GLU A 227 28.77 30.52 5.90
N LEU A 228 28.73 29.69 6.95
CA LEU A 228 29.73 29.71 8.02
C LEU A 228 31.06 29.12 7.54
N GLU A 229 31.03 28.01 6.80
CA GLU A 229 32.21 27.34 6.23
C GLU A 229 32.92 28.19 5.16
N ALA A 230 32.19 29.05 4.45
CA ALA A 230 32.78 29.97 3.47
C ALA A 230 33.48 31.19 4.10
N ARG A 231 33.41 31.38 5.43
CA ARG A 231 34.05 32.54 6.09
C ARG A 231 35.56 32.39 6.14
N VAL A 232 36.25 33.46 5.75
CA VAL A 232 37.71 33.57 5.81
C VAL A 232 38.08 34.66 6.80
N ILE A 233 39.02 34.37 7.70
CA ILE A 233 39.58 35.35 8.63
C ILE A 233 40.80 35.98 7.97
N VAL A 234 40.80 37.31 7.87
CA VAL A 234 41.98 38.07 7.42
C VAL A 234 42.81 38.39 8.66
N LEU A 235 44.03 37.87 8.71
CA LEU A 235 44.96 38.13 9.80
C LEU A 235 45.58 39.54 9.68
N PRO A 236 45.95 40.18 10.80
CA PRO A 236 46.62 41.48 10.78
C PRO A 236 48.03 41.39 10.19
N GLN A 237 48.66 42.55 10.00
CA GLN A 237 50.03 42.66 9.50
C GLN A 237 51.01 41.85 10.38
N ARG A 238 51.94 41.15 9.73
CA ARG A 238 53.01 40.39 10.38
C ARG A 238 54.09 41.32 10.91
N LEU A 239 54.73 40.90 12.00
CA LEU A 239 55.70 41.68 12.75
C LEU A 239 57.02 40.90 12.91
N SER A 240 58.14 41.63 12.88
CA SER A 240 59.49 41.12 13.11
C SER A 240 60.23 42.01 14.14
N PRO A 241 61.10 41.44 14.99
CA PRO A 241 61.87 42.22 15.95
C PRO A 241 63.00 43.01 15.26
N GLU A 242 62.97 44.35 15.31
CA GLU A 242 63.98 45.23 14.69
C GLU A 242 65.17 45.56 15.63
N GLY A 243 65.22 44.92 16.80
CA GLY A 243 66.31 45.08 17.76
C GLY A 243 65.90 44.71 19.18
N TYR A 244 66.91 44.49 20.03
CA TYR A 244 66.74 44.19 21.44
C TYR A 244 67.33 45.32 22.28
N HIS A 245 66.52 45.93 23.16
CA HIS A 245 67.06 46.78 24.22
C HIS A 245 66.65 46.25 25.58
N ILE A 246 67.67 45.82 26.33
CA ILE A 246 67.76 45.61 27.78
C ILE A 246 66.58 44.92 28.50
N ASP A 247 65.60 44.35 27.80
CA ASP A 247 64.60 43.34 28.21
C ASP A 247 63.37 43.28 27.26
N GLU A 248 63.26 44.15 26.24
CA GLU A 248 62.13 44.16 25.29
C GLU A 248 62.58 44.23 23.82
N ALA A 249 61.88 43.51 22.95
CA ALA A 249 62.06 43.54 21.51
C ALA A 249 61.08 44.53 20.87
N TYR A 250 61.57 45.44 20.03
CA TYR A 250 60.72 46.35 19.25
C TYR A 250 60.21 45.64 18.00
N MET A 251 58.89 45.53 17.89
CA MET A 251 58.24 44.85 16.77
C MET A 251 57.88 45.86 15.69
N VAL A 252 58.23 45.57 14.45
CA VAL A 252 57.90 46.40 13.28
C VAL A 252 57.21 45.58 12.19
N ASP A 253 56.47 46.26 11.33
CA ASP A 253 55.77 45.66 10.21
C ASP A 253 56.75 44.98 9.25
N ASP A 254 56.52 43.69 9.01
CA ASP A 254 57.30 42.89 8.09
C ASP A 254 56.36 41.88 7.42
N THR A 255 56.32 41.87 6.09
CA THR A 255 55.52 40.93 5.32
C THR A 255 55.90 39.47 5.55
N GLU A 256 57.17 39.21 5.91
CA GLU A 256 57.69 37.88 6.24
C GLU A 256 57.85 37.67 7.76
N GLY A 257 57.37 38.61 8.57
CA GLY A 257 57.48 38.55 10.03
C GLY A 257 56.84 37.28 10.64
N GLU A 258 57.41 36.83 11.74
CA GLU A 258 56.99 35.60 12.44
C GLU A 258 55.91 35.84 13.50
N TYR A 259 55.68 37.09 13.88
CA TYR A 259 54.78 37.45 14.98
C TYR A 259 53.54 38.19 14.50
N LEU A 260 52.48 38.13 15.31
CA LEU A 260 51.24 38.89 15.12
C LEU A 260 50.89 39.57 16.44
N ASP A 261 50.34 40.78 16.37
CA ASP A 261 49.79 41.43 17.55
C ASP A 261 48.57 40.66 18.07
N ARG A 262 48.63 40.27 19.35
CA ARG A 262 47.61 39.42 19.98
C ARG A 262 46.23 40.06 19.95
N ASP A 263 46.15 41.34 20.29
CA ASP A 263 44.86 42.03 20.45
C ASP A 263 44.24 42.29 19.07
N ALA A 264 45.06 42.62 18.07
CA ALA A 264 44.63 42.72 16.68
C ALA A 264 44.13 41.38 16.10
N VAL A 265 44.74 40.25 16.47
CA VAL A 265 44.26 38.90 16.08
C VAL A 265 42.92 38.60 16.73
N ILE A 266 42.77 38.90 18.02
CA ILE A 266 41.50 38.71 18.74
C ILE A 266 40.39 39.54 18.09
N ASP A 267 40.68 40.78 17.72
CA ASP A 267 39.71 41.67 17.06
C ASP A 267 39.35 41.17 15.65
N ALA A 268 40.31 40.65 14.88
CA ALA A 268 40.04 40.03 13.58
C ALA A 268 39.13 38.80 13.69
N ILE A 269 39.35 37.94 14.70
CA ILE A 269 38.51 36.76 14.95
C ILE A 269 37.10 37.17 15.40
N ARG A 270 36.98 38.19 16.27
CA ARG A 270 35.68 38.74 16.69
C ARG A 270 34.93 39.39 15.54
N ALA A 271 35.62 40.12 14.65
CA ALA A 271 35.04 40.71 13.45
C ALA A 271 34.50 39.66 12.48
N ALA A 272 35.08 38.47 12.45
CA ALA A 272 34.55 37.30 11.72
C ALA A 272 33.33 36.64 12.41
N GLY A 273 32.91 37.16 13.57
CA GLY A 273 31.77 36.68 14.35
C GLY A 273 32.06 35.47 15.22
N ILE A 274 33.34 35.18 15.49
CA ILE A 274 33.78 34.05 16.30
C ILE A 274 34.06 34.53 17.73
N LYS A 275 33.51 33.83 18.72
CA LYS A 275 33.74 34.15 20.13
C LYS A 275 35.12 33.64 20.56
N VAL A 276 35.92 34.53 21.14
CA VAL A 276 37.22 34.20 21.75
C VAL A 276 37.10 34.30 23.26
N LYS A 277 37.46 33.23 23.99
CA LYS A 277 37.63 33.27 25.45
C LYS A 277 39.08 33.62 25.76
N GLY A 278 39.28 34.58 26.68
CA GLY A 278 40.58 34.97 27.21
C GLY A 278 41.00 34.11 28.39
#